data_AF-A0A372DYK1-F1
#
_entry.id   AF-A0A372DYK1-F1
#
_cell.length_a   1.000
_cell.length_b   1.000
_cell.length_c   1.000
_cell.angle_alpha   90.00
_cell.angle_beta   90.00
_cell.angle_gamma   90.00
#
_symmetry.space_group_name_H-M   'P 1'
#
loop_
_entity.id
_entity.type
_entity.pdbx_description
1 polymer ?
#
loop_
_entity_poly.entity_id
_entity_poly.type
_entity_poly.pdbx_seq_one_letter_code
_entity_poly.pdbx_strand_id
1 'polypeptide(L)'
;MSVMEMVHFADLHSYASVKCMYTFHTQDQVKKFVQSRLNPVLQKPYFNSIVDWEQDSQGFKKLRNSSMFFRTSSKPGALEGVDVDFLVFDEYERVPKLSESSGLEAMSSSPFKVVRRFSTPSAPGIGIHRLYQQSDQWYYAHVCQHCGHENEMKYADYDPDNLDKSGNLLCVNPDGIDEMAKTVQDGTYQYVCQKCGKPLDRWYNGVWRCHFPNRTKNNAGIRGYYISQMNAVDTCPLM
;
A
#
# COMPACT_ATOMS: atom_id res chain seq x y z
N MET A 1 7.38 1.37 0.92
CA MET A 1 7.30 0.67 -0.37
C MET A 1 7.13 1.68 -1.51
N SER A 2 6.17 2.58 -1.42
CA SER A 2 5.86 3.65 -2.39
C SER A 2 7.02 4.62 -2.75
N VAL A 3 7.76 5.14 -1.77
CA VAL A 3 8.85 6.09 -2.08
C VAL A 3 9.99 5.44 -2.86
N MET A 4 10.26 4.16 -2.64
CA MET A 4 11.32 3.45 -3.38
C MET A 4 10.90 3.14 -4.80
N GLU A 5 9.61 2.90 -5.05
CA GLU A 5 9.06 2.86 -6.41
C GLU A 5 9.29 4.18 -7.13
N MET A 6 9.06 5.31 -6.45
CA MET A 6 9.34 6.64 -7.02
C MET A 6 10.84 6.86 -7.30
N VAL A 7 11.73 6.48 -6.37
CA VAL A 7 13.19 6.56 -6.58
C VAL A 7 13.61 5.69 -7.77
N HIS A 8 13.10 4.47 -7.85
CA HIS A 8 13.36 3.57 -8.97
C HIS A 8 12.86 4.14 -10.31
N PHE A 9 11.65 4.72 -10.34
CA PHE A 9 11.12 5.38 -11.53
C PHE A 9 12.00 6.58 -11.96
N ALA A 10 12.43 7.40 -11.01
CA ALA A 10 13.31 8.54 -11.27
C ALA A 10 14.68 8.11 -11.82
N ASP A 11 15.25 7.02 -11.30
CA ASP A 11 16.53 6.49 -11.77
C ASP A 11 16.38 5.89 -13.18
N LEU A 12 15.41 5.00 -13.37
CA LEU A 12 15.15 4.29 -14.63
C LEU A 12 14.82 5.25 -15.78
N HIS A 13 14.04 6.30 -15.51
CA HIS A 13 13.62 7.29 -16.50
C HIS A 13 14.42 8.59 -16.46
N SER A 14 15.60 8.58 -15.85
CA SER A 14 16.47 9.75 -15.76
C SER A 14 16.88 10.31 -17.12
N TYR A 15 16.89 9.51 -18.18
CA TYR A 15 17.14 9.97 -19.55
C TYR A 15 16.09 11.00 -20.05
N ALA A 16 14.89 11.00 -19.48
CA ALA A 16 13.80 11.92 -19.79
C ALA A 16 13.68 13.07 -18.78
N SER A 17 14.61 13.17 -17.82
CA SER A 17 14.60 14.20 -16.76
C SER A 17 13.27 14.26 -16.00
N VAL A 18 12.71 13.09 -15.68
CA VAL A 18 11.37 12.99 -15.08
C VAL A 18 11.26 13.72 -13.74
N LYS A 19 10.08 14.26 -13.47
CA LYS A 19 9.72 14.96 -12.23
C LYS A 19 8.74 14.11 -11.42
N CYS A 20 9.11 13.75 -10.21
CA CYS A 20 8.29 12.92 -9.33
C CYS A 20 7.84 13.73 -8.12
N MET A 21 6.61 13.54 -7.65
CA MET A 21 6.08 14.18 -6.46
C MET A 21 5.49 13.15 -5.50
N TYR A 22 5.96 13.19 -4.26
CA TYR A 22 5.42 12.43 -3.15
C TYR A 22 4.75 13.38 -2.16
N THR A 23 3.49 13.12 -1.86
CA THR A 23 2.70 14.00 -1.00
C THR A 23 2.42 13.35 0.36
N PHE A 24 2.44 14.17 1.42
CA PHE A 24 2.09 13.78 2.79
C PHE A 24 1.00 14.67 3.32
N HIS A 25 0.32 14.27 4.40
CA HIS A 25 -0.74 15.10 4.98
C HIS A 25 -0.19 16.40 5.58
N THR A 26 1.00 16.39 6.20
CA THR A 26 1.60 17.59 6.80
C THR A 26 3.08 17.78 6.45
N GLN A 27 3.55 19.02 6.55
CA GLN A 27 4.97 19.35 6.33
C GLN A 27 5.90 18.70 7.37
N ASP A 28 5.43 18.53 8.60
CA ASP A 28 6.19 17.84 9.65
C ASP A 28 6.41 16.36 9.31
N GLN A 29 5.40 15.70 8.73
CA GLN A 29 5.54 14.33 8.22
C GLN A 29 6.57 14.25 7.09
N VAL A 30 6.57 15.20 6.15
CA VAL A 30 7.60 15.29 5.09
C VAL A 30 8.99 15.29 5.72
N LYS A 31 9.24 16.21 6.66
CA LYS A 31 10.55 16.36 7.30
C LYS A 31 10.98 15.08 8.02
N LYS A 32 10.11 14.53 8.88
CA LYS A 32 10.38 13.31 9.63
C LYS A 32 10.66 12.14 8.70
N PHE A 33 9.84 11.96 7.66
CA PHE A 33 10.00 10.87 6.70
C PHE A 33 11.32 10.98 5.93
N VAL A 34 11.61 12.14 5.36
CA VAL A 34 12.82 12.32 4.55
C VAL A 34 14.06 12.10 5.39
N GLN A 35 14.11 12.66 6.61
CA GLN A 35 15.27 12.53 7.49
C GLN A 35 15.46 11.11 8.02
N SER A 36 14.39 10.45 8.48
CA SER A 36 14.51 9.15 9.16
C SER A 36 14.44 7.94 8.24
N ARG A 37 13.82 8.05 7.06
CA ARG A 37 13.55 6.91 6.17
C ARG A 37 14.27 7.04 4.84
N LEU A 38 14.14 8.18 4.16
CA LEU A 38 14.67 8.34 2.80
C LEU A 38 16.18 8.58 2.80
N ASN A 39 16.66 9.58 3.54
CA ASN A 39 18.08 9.95 3.56
C ASN A 39 19.00 8.76 3.91
N PRO A 40 18.72 7.92 4.93
CA PRO A 40 19.56 6.75 5.20
C PRO A 40 19.63 5.75 4.05
N VAL A 41 18.57 5.65 3.23
CA VAL A 41 18.58 4.81 2.03
C VAL A 41 19.42 5.45 0.93
N LEU A 42 19.26 6.76 0.72
CA LEU A 42 20.02 7.50 -0.29
C LEU A 42 21.53 7.56 0.00
N GLN A 43 21.92 7.42 1.26
CA GLN A 43 23.33 7.31 1.68
C GLN A 43 23.97 5.95 1.39
N LYS A 44 23.21 4.94 0.96
CA LYS A 44 23.78 3.64 0.57
C LYS A 44 24.66 3.78 -0.69
N PRO A 45 25.70 2.94 -0.88
CA PRO A 45 26.74 3.17 -1.89
C PRO A 45 26.22 3.47 -3.30
N TYR A 46 25.23 2.71 -3.78
CA TYR A 46 24.62 2.92 -5.09
C TYR A 46 23.94 4.28 -5.21
N PHE A 47 22.99 4.57 -4.33
CA PHE A 47 22.21 5.82 -4.35
C PHE A 47 23.10 7.04 -4.11
N ASN A 48 24.08 6.91 -3.22
CA ASN A 48 25.01 7.98 -2.88
C ASN A 48 25.79 8.49 -4.10
N SER A 49 26.02 7.64 -5.10
CA SER A 49 26.72 7.98 -6.34
C SER A 49 25.85 8.66 -7.40
N ILE A 50 24.52 8.63 -7.25
CA ILE A 50 23.57 9.13 -8.26
C ILE A 50 22.72 10.29 -7.76
N VAL A 51 22.72 10.54 -6.44
CA VAL A 51 22.11 11.72 -5.83
C VAL A 51 23.04 12.91 -5.98
N ASP A 52 22.48 14.03 -6.41
CA ASP A 52 23.16 15.33 -6.42
C ASP A 52 22.98 15.98 -5.04
N TRP A 53 23.99 15.82 -4.19
CA TRP A 53 23.97 16.30 -2.80
C TRP A 53 24.12 17.82 -2.68
N GLU A 54 24.52 18.52 -3.75
CA GLU A 54 24.50 20.00 -3.78
C GLU A 54 23.08 20.52 -3.99
N GLN A 55 22.21 19.71 -4.61
CA GLN A 55 20.80 20.00 -4.88
C GLN A 55 19.88 19.14 -4.00
N ASP A 56 20.16 19.13 -2.69
CA ASP A 56 19.47 18.35 -1.67
C ASP A 56 18.80 19.22 -0.61
N SER A 57 17.50 19.02 -0.40
CA SER A 57 16.74 19.65 0.69
C SER A 57 15.69 18.70 1.25
N GLN A 58 14.93 19.12 2.27
CA GLN A 58 13.83 18.29 2.80
C GLN A 58 12.66 18.15 1.81
N GLY A 59 12.39 19.19 1.01
CA GLY A 59 11.28 19.20 0.05
C GLY A 59 11.66 18.84 -1.38
N PHE A 60 12.95 18.66 -1.64
CA PHE A 60 13.49 18.45 -2.98
C PHE A 60 14.74 17.59 -2.94
N LYS A 61 14.84 16.64 -3.85
CA LYS A 61 16.01 15.80 -4.09
C LYS A 61 16.25 15.72 -5.58
N LYS A 62 17.50 15.82 -6.00
CA LYS A 62 17.88 15.58 -7.39
C LYS A 62 18.62 14.25 -7.52
N LEU A 63 18.14 13.41 -8.41
CA LEU A 63 18.67 12.07 -8.68
C LEU A 63 19.01 12.01 -10.17
N ARG A 64 20.31 11.98 -10.50
CA ARG A 64 20.79 12.15 -11.88
C ARG A 64 20.20 13.43 -12.50
N ASN A 65 19.44 13.28 -13.58
CA ASN A 65 18.73 14.38 -14.25
C ASN A 65 17.28 14.54 -13.77
N SER A 66 16.80 13.65 -12.91
CA SER A 66 15.42 13.64 -12.42
C SER A 66 15.27 14.41 -11.12
N SER A 67 14.08 14.96 -10.94
CA SER A 67 13.71 15.78 -9.78
C SER A 67 12.66 15.07 -8.93
N MET A 68 12.84 15.03 -7.62
CA MET A 68 11.87 14.48 -6.68
C MET A 68 11.42 15.56 -5.70
N PHE A 69 10.13 15.81 -5.65
CA PHE A 69 9.48 16.79 -4.79
C PHE A 69 8.75 16.09 -3.66
N PHE A 70 8.94 16.58 -2.44
CA PHE A 70 8.23 16.10 -1.25
C PHE A 70 7.40 17.26 -0.71
N ARG A 71 6.07 17.12 -0.80
CA ARG A 71 5.14 18.22 -0.52
C ARG A 71 4.01 17.80 0.40
N THR A 72 3.33 18.79 0.96
CA THR A 72 2.06 18.56 1.67
C THR A 72 0.89 18.50 0.69
N SER A 73 -0.07 17.62 0.92
CA SER A 73 -1.35 17.54 0.19
C SER A 73 -2.48 18.25 0.91
N SER A 74 -2.24 18.84 2.10
CA SER A 74 -3.27 19.54 2.87
C SER A 74 -3.89 20.76 2.20
N LYS A 75 -3.21 21.37 1.22
CA LYS A 75 -3.70 22.54 0.47
C LYS A 75 -3.45 22.36 -1.03
N PRO A 76 -4.41 22.72 -1.89
CA PRO A 76 -4.26 22.58 -3.35
C PRO A 76 -3.04 23.32 -3.91
N GLY A 77 -2.85 24.58 -3.51
CA GLY A 77 -1.72 25.41 -3.96
C GLY A 77 -0.33 24.87 -3.59
N ALA A 78 -0.22 23.90 -2.67
CA ALA A 78 1.05 23.24 -2.39
C ALA A 78 1.46 22.26 -3.51
N LEU A 79 0.52 21.78 -4.32
CA LEU A 79 0.76 20.82 -5.40
C LEU A 79 0.90 21.49 -6.76
N GLU A 80 0.57 22.78 -6.85
CA GLU A 80 0.66 23.58 -8.06
C GLU A 80 2.12 24.02 -8.37
N GLY A 81 2.31 24.54 -9.58
CA GLY A 81 3.54 25.19 -10.01
C GLY A 81 4.68 24.25 -10.43
N VAL A 82 4.44 22.93 -10.49
CA VAL A 82 5.41 21.95 -10.99
C VAL A 82 4.70 20.91 -11.82
N ASP A 83 5.14 20.72 -13.05
CA ASP A 83 4.70 19.58 -13.87
C ASP A 83 5.34 18.28 -13.35
N VAL A 84 4.57 17.20 -13.25
CA VAL A 84 5.06 15.92 -12.70
C VAL A 84 4.64 14.72 -13.55
N ASP A 85 5.53 13.74 -13.62
CA ASP A 85 5.38 12.49 -14.35
C ASP A 85 4.91 11.32 -13.47
N PHE A 86 5.24 11.39 -12.18
CA PHE A 86 4.90 10.39 -11.19
C PHE A 86 4.40 11.08 -9.92
N LEU A 87 3.19 10.75 -9.50
CA LEU A 87 2.51 11.38 -8.37
C LEU A 87 2.06 10.33 -7.34
N VAL A 88 2.42 10.57 -6.08
CA VAL A 88 1.98 9.74 -4.96
C VAL A 88 1.13 10.56 -3.98
N PHE A 89 -0.06 10.04 -3.68
CA PHE A 89 -0.87 10.45 -2.54
C PHE A 89 -0.74 9.42 -1.43
N ASP A 90 0.01 9.78 -0.38
CA ASP A 90 0.08 9.02 0.86
C ASP A 90 -1.03 9.45 1.81
N GLU A 91 -1.49 8.52 2.65
CA GLU A 91 -2.65 8.73 3.53
C GLU A 91 -3.84 9.35 2.76
N TYR A 92 -4.19 8.78 1.60
CA TYR A 92 -5.15 9.34 0.63
C TYR A 92 -6.50 9.72 1.26
N GLU A 93 -6.97 9.02 2.30
CA GLU A 93 -8.19 9.41 3.05
C GLU A 93 -8.14 10.83 3.62
N ARG A 94 -6.95 11.38 3.86
CA ARG A 94 -6.74 12.73 4.39
C ARG A 94 -6.48 13.78 3.32
N VAL A 95 -6.51 13.40 2.04
CA VAL A 95 -6.25 14.30 0.92
C VAL A 95 -7.56 14.98 0.50
N PRO A 96 -7.65 16.32 0.57
CA PRO A 96 -8.80 17.04 0.06
C PRO A 96 -8.96 16.82 -1.45
N LYS A 97 -10.20 16.69 -1.93
CA LYS A 97 -10.48 16.50 -3.37
C LYS A 97 -9.85 17.56 -4.27
N LEU A 98 -9.85 18.81 -3.82
CA LEU A 98 -9.21 19.91 -4.57
C LEU A 98 -7.70 19.71 -4.71
N SER A 99 -7.03 19.21 -3.65
CA SER A 99 -5.60 18.89 -3.72
C SER A 99 -5.34 17.72 -4.68
N GLU A 100 -6.20 16.70 -4.66
CA GLU A 100 -6.11 15.62 -5.65
C GLU A 100 -6.22 16.17 -7.08
N SER A 101 -7.23 17.00 -7.36
CA SER A 101 -7.41 17.62 -8.67
C SER A 101 -6.18 18.42 -9.09
N SER A 102 -5.66 19.32 -8.24
CA SER A 102 -4.46 20.11 -8.55
C SER A 102 -3.25 19.21 -8.85
N GLY A 103 -3.07 18.12 -8.10
CA GLY A 103 -1.99 17.17 -8.36
C GLY A 103 -2.16 16.42 -9.70
N LEU A 104 -3.39 16.03 -10.06
CA LEU A 104 -3.65 15.39 -11.35
C LEU A 104 -3.48 16.35 -12.53
N GLU A 105 -3.86 17.62 -12.36
CA GLU A 105 -3.67 18.68 -13.36
C GLU A 105 -2.18 18.96 -13.61
N ALA A 106 -1.34 18.89 -12.56
CA ALA A 106 0.11 18.98 -12.67
C ALA A 106 0.73 17.86 -13.55
N MET A 107 0.00 16.79 -13.85
CA MET A 107 0.45 15.74 -14.76
C MET A 107 -0.05 15.88 -16.20
N SER A 108 -0.84 16.92 -16.51
CA SER A 108 -1.56 17.03 -17.78
C SER A 108 -0.64 16.91 -19.01
N SER A 109 0.54 17.51 -18.95
CA SER A 109 1.58 17.53 -19.98
C SER A 109 2.52 16.33 -19.96
N SER A 110 2.50 15.50 -18.91
CA SER A 110 3.40 14.35 -18.79
C SER A 110 3.05 13.25 -19.80
N PRO A 111 4.04 12.61 -20.46
CA PRO A 111 3.79 11.40 -21.24
C PRO A 111 3.61 10.14 -20.37
N PHE A 112 4.02 10.15 -19.09
CA PHE A 112 4.02 8.97 -18.22
C PHE A 112 2.73 8.85 -17.38
N LYS A 113 2.28 9.95 -16.78
CA LYS A 113 1.04 10.06 -15.98
C LYS A 113 0.86 8.94 -14.94
N VAL A 114 1.90 8.61 -14.18
CA VAL A 114 1.82 7.55 -13.17
C VAL A 114 1.26 8.10 -11.86
N VAL A 115 0.10 7.60 -11.43
CA VAL A 115 -0.50 7.95 -10.14
C VAL A 115 -0.48 6.76 -9.19
N ARG A 116 -0.12 7.01 -7.93
CA ARG A 116 -0.25 6.06 -6.82
C ARG A 116 -1.04 6.69 -5.68
N ARG A 117 -1.95 5.92 -5.10
CA ARG A 117 -2.75 6.31 -3.93
C ARG A 117 -2.63 5.21 -2.90
N PHE A 118 -2.17 5.55 -1.70
CA PHE A 118 -2.03 4.62 -0.58
C PHE A 118 -2.82 5.16 0.60
N SER A 119 -3.59 4.31 1.26
CA SER A 119 -4.25 4.66 2.51
C SER A 119 -4.78 3.40 3.20
N THR A 120 -5.06 3.55 4.49
CA THR A 120 -5.96 2.62 5.19
C THR A 120 -7.40 3.04 4.90
N PRO A 121 -8.31 2.11 4.51
CA PRO A 121 -9.72 2.41 4.35
C PRO A 121 -10.34 2.98 5.62
N SER A 122 -11.01 4.13 5.53
CA SER A 122 -11.70 4.75 6.67
C SER A 122 -13.09 4.15 6.91
N ALA A 123 -13.87 3.97 5.84
CA ALA A 123 -15.16 3.31 5.85
C ALA A 123 -15.46 2.63 4.50
N PRO A 124 -16.40 1.66 4.47
CA PRO A 124 -16.83 1.04 3.23
C PRO A 124 -17.42 2.04 2.23
N GLY A 125 -17.06 1.90 0.96
CA GLY A 125 -17.65 2.63 -0.17
C GLY A 125 -17.17 4.06 -0.37
N ILE A 126 -16.21 4.54 0.44
CA ILE A 126 -15.63 5.89 0.31
C ILE A 126 -14.12 5.84 0.08
N GLY A 127 -13.54 6.98 -0.31
CA GLY A 127 -12.10 7.18 -0.44
C GLY A 127 -11.38 6.06 -1.19
N ILE A 128 -10.32 5.51 -0.59
CA ILE A 128 -9.51 4.43 -1.18
C ILE A 128 -10.31 3.15 -1.38
N HIS A 129 -11.28 2.84 -0.50
CA HIS A 129 -12.11 1.65 -0.63
C HIS A 129 -13.00 1.71 -1.86
N ARG A 130 -13.57 2.90 -2.15
CA ARG A 130 -14.33 3.11 -3.38
C ARG A 130 -13.47 2.88 -4.61
N LEU A 131 -12.25 3.42 -4.62
CA LEU A 131 -11.31 3.24 -5.73
C LEU A 131 -10.92 1.78 -5.91
N TYR A 132 -10.70 1.05 -4.81
CA TYR A 132 -10.46 -0.39 -4.84
C TYR A 132 -11.67 -1.15 -5.42
N GLN A 133 -12.91 -0.81 -5.00
CA GLN A 133 -14.11 -1.43 -5.55
C GLN A 133 -14.25 -1.25 -7.06
N GLN A 134 -13.80 -0.10 -7.59
CA GLN A 134 -13.80 0.22 -9.01
C GLN A 134 -12.61 -0.39 -9.79
N SER A 135 -11.60 -0.91 -9.09
CA SER A 135 -10.38 -1.49 -9.67
C SER A 135 -10.54 -2.96 -10.07
N ASP A 136 -9.46 -3.57 -10.55
CA ASP A 136 -9.34 -5.02 -10.78
C ASP A 136 -9.21 -5.87 -9.50
N GLN A 137 -9.06 -5.24 -8.33
CA GLN A 137 -9.11 -5.86 -7.00
C GLN A 137 -8.11 -7.02 -6.81
N TRP A 138 -6.83 -6.68 -6.76
CA TRP A 138 -5.79 -7.59 -6.32
C TRP A 138 -5.79 -7.74 -4.80
N TYR A 139 -5.66 -8.98 -4.35
CA TYR A 139 -5.51 -9.32 -2.94
C TYR A 139 -4.37 -10.32 -2.75
N TYR A 140 -3.80 -10.34 -1.54
CA TYR A 140 -2.74 -11.26 -1.18
C TYR A 140 -3.33 -12.54 -0.58
N ALA A 141 -3.26 -13.64 -1.32
CA ALA A 141 -3.85 -14.93 -0.98
C ALA A 141 -2.79 -15.89 -0.40
N HIS A 142 -3.14 -16.66 0.63
CA HIS A 142 -2.28 -17.73 1.15
C HIS A 142 -2.72 -19.10 0.63
N VAL A 143 -1.82 -19.82 -0.03
CA VAL A 143 -2.11 -21.13 -0.62
C VAL A 143 -2.01 -22.22 0.44
N CYS A 144 -3.10 -22.93 0.70
CA CYS A 144 -3.13 -24.01 1.68
C CYS A 144 -2.28 -25.20 1.22
N GLN A 145 -1.32 -25.61 2.05
CA GLN A 145 -0.43 -26.75 1.75
C GLN A 145 -1.12 -28.12 1.80
N HIS A 146 -2.34 -28.18 2.33
CA HIS A 146 -3.08 -29.43 2.47
C HIS A 146 -4.09 -29.69 1.34
N CYS A 147 -4.68 -28.63 0.77
CA CYS A 147 -5.74 -28.76 -0.23
C CYS A 147 -5.56 -27.85 -1.46
N GLY A 148 -4.51 -27.03 -1.49
CA GLY A 148 -4.21 -26.11 -2.60
C GLY A 148 -5.14 -24.89 -2.69
N HIS A 149 -6.08 -24.71 -1.75
CA HIS A 149 -7.02 -23.60 -1.78
C HIS A 149 -6.33 -22.27 -1.54
N GLU A 150 -6.73 -21.25 -2.29
CA GLU A 150 -6.22 -19.88 -2.18
C GLU A 150 -7.08 -19.11 -1.16
N ASN A 151 -6.48 -18.73 -0.05
CA ASN A 151 -7.19 -18.07 1.05
C ASN A 151 -6.99 -16.56 0.96
N GLU A 152 -8.05 -15.84 0.58
CA GLU A 152 -8.18 -14.42 0.91
C GLU A 152 -8.47 -14.31 2.40
N MET A 153 -7.55 -13.76 3.18
CA MET A 153 -7.64 -13.79 4.64
C MET A 153 -8.79 -12.91 5.16
N LYS A 154 -9.77 -13.54 5.80
CA LYS A 154 -10.94 -12.89 6.40
C LYS A 154 -10.99 -13.09 7.90
N TYR A 155 -11.39 -12.04 8.62
CA TYR A 155 -11.60 -12.06 10.07
C TYR A 155 -12.84 -12.85 10.51
N ALA A 156 -13.66 -13.33 9.56
CA ALA A 156 -14.79 -14.18 9.89
C ALA A 156 -14.34 -15.52 10.47
N ASP A 157 -15.19 -16.13 11.28
CA ASP A 157 -14.97 -17.46 11.82
C ASP A 157 -14.99 -18.51 10.70
N TYR A 158 -14.22 -19.58 10.90
CA TYR A 158 -14.26 -20.75 10.05
C TYR A 158 -15.62 -21.43 10.18
N ASP A 159 -16.27 -21.66 9.05
CA ASP A 159 -17.57 -22.32 8.95
C ASP A 159 -17.43 -23.52 8.00
N PRO A 160 -17.43 -24.77 8.51
CA PRO A 160 -17.30 -25.95 7.67
C PRO A 160 -18.52 -26.19 6.76
N ASP A 161 -19.67 -25.61 7.10
CA ASP A 161 -20.94 -25.84 6.40
C ASP A 161 -21.18 -24.81 5.29
N ASN A 162 -20.48 -23.67 5.33
CA ASN A 162 -20.65 -22.58 4.36
C ASN A 162 -19.33 -21.93 3.95
N LEU A 163 -18.74 -22.41 2.86
CA LEU A 163 -17.47 -21.89 2.32
C LEU A 163 -17.51 -20.39 1.97
N ASP A 164 -18.66 -19.86 1.51
CA ASP A 164 -18.77 -18.45 1.11
C ASP A 164 -18.72 -17.51 2.32
N LYS A 165 -19.29 -17.95 3.45
CA LYS A 165 -19.30 -17.21 4.72
C LYS A 165 -18.09 -17.53 5.60
N SER A 166 -17.47 -18.69 5.41
CA SER A 166 -16.29 -19.10 6.16
C SER A 166 -15.17 -18.08 5.99
N GLY A 167 -14.56 -17.72 7.12
CA GLY A 167 -13.28 -17.02 7.14
C GLY A 167 -12.14 -17.95 7.53
N ASN A 168 -11.15 -17.37 8.19
CA ASN A 168 -9.87 -18.03 8.48
C ASN A 168 -9.54 -18.11 9.97
N LEU A 169 -10.48 -17.78 10.85
CA LEU A 169 -10.28 -17.86 12.31
C LEU A 169 -11.04 -19.06 12.88
N LEU A 170 -10.33 -19.98 13.51
CA LEU A 170 -10.93 -21.07 14.28
C LEU A 170 -10.69 -20.82 15.76
N CYS A 171 -11.76 -20.67 16.55
CA CYS A 171 -11.66 -20.65 18.00
C CYS A 171 -11.44 -22.09 18.50
N VAL A 172 -10.28 -22.37 19.07
CA VAL A 172 -9.91 -23.70 19.60
C VAL A 172 -10.02 -23.76 21.13
N ASN A 173 -9.97 -22.62 21.83
CA ASN A 173 -10.14 -22.52 23.28
C ASN A 173 -11.08 -21.36 23.65
N PRO A 174 -12.40 -21.59 23.69
CA PRO A 174 -13.38 -20.54 24.04
C PRO A 174 -13.15 -19.91 25.42
N ASP A 175 -12.65 -20.69 26.39
CA ASP A 175 -12.37 -20.23 27.76
C ASP A 175 -11.18 -19.26 27.81
N GLY A 176 -10.39 -19.15 26.73
CA GLY A 176 -9.31 -18.19 26.59
C GLY A 176 -9.77 -16.76 26.26
N ILE A 177 -11.08 -16.53 26.06
CA ILE A 177 -11.68 -15.23 25.78
C ILE A 177 -12.23 -14.63 27.07
N ASP A 178 -11.70 -13.49 27.50
CA ASP A 178 -12.27 -12.68 28.58
C ASP A 178 -12.90 -11.42 27.97
N GLU A 179 -14.22 -11.43 27.79
CA GLU A 179 -14.96 -10.31 27.20
C GLU A 179 -14.96 -9.08 28.12
N MET A 180 -14.93 -9.27 29.44
CA MET A 180 -14.93 -8.16 30.40
C MET A 180 -13.58 -7.43 30.40
N ALA A 181 -12.48 -8.19 30.38
CA ALA A 181 -11.14 -7.65 30.29
C ALA A 181 -10.71 -7.27 28.87
N LYS A 182 -11.46 -7.72 27.85
CA LYS A 182 -11.14 -7.58 26.42
C LYS A 182 -9.78 -8.19 26.07
N THR A 183 -9.47 -9.34 26.64
CA THR A 183 -8.23 -10.06 26.43
C THR A 183 -8.52 -11.42 25.80
N VAL A 184 -7.55 -11.90 25.02
CA VAL A 184 -7.57 -13.21 24.38
C VAL A 184 -6.24 -13.87 24.71
N GLN A 185 -6.28 -15.06 25.31
CA GLN A 185 -5.09 -15.83 25.63
C GLN A 185 -4.45 -16.38 24.36
N ASP A 186 -3.12 -16.51 24.35
CA ASP A 186 -2.39 -17.12 23.24
C ASP A 186 -2.89 -18.56 23.00
N GLY A 187 -3.01 -18.93 21.73
CA GLY A 187 -3.57 -20.22 21.32
C GLY A 187 -5.10 -20.31 21.35
N THR A 188 -5.84 -19.26 21.72
CA THR A 188 -7.32 -19.25 21.67
C THR A 188 -7.87 -19.36 20.25
N TYR A 189 -7.22 -18.68 19.31
CA TYR A 189 -7.56 -18.72 17.90
C TYR A 189 -6.43 -19.32 17.08
N GLN A 190 -6.81 -20.04 16.02
CA GLN A 190 -5.90 -20.58 15.03
C GLN A 190 -6.27 -20.08 13.63
N TYR A 191 -5.27 -19.71 12.84
CA TYR A 191 -5.47 -19.44 11.41
C TYR A 191 -5.65 -20.75 10.65
N VAL A 192 -6.79 -20.91 10.01
CA VAL A 192 -7.13 -22.12 9.25
C VAL A 192 -7.51 -21.81 7.81
N CYS A 193 -7.39 -22.82 6.94
CA CYS A 193 -7.89 -22.71 5.58
C CYS A 193 -9.42 -22.66 5.57
N GLN A 194 -10.00 -21.67 4.89
CA GLN A 194 -11.45 -21.50 4.77
C GLN A 194 -12.16 -22.70 4.13
N LYS A 195 -11.43 -23.55 3.39
CA LYS A 195 -11.99 -24.72 2.68
C LYS A 195 -11.88 -26.03 3.45
N CYS A 196 -10.75 -26.30 4.11
CA CYS A 196 -10.51 -27.61 4.72
C CYS A 196 -10.34 -27.57 6.25
N GLY A 197 -10.36 -26.37 6.86
CA GLY A 197 -10.23 -26.19 8.30
C GLY A 197 -8.85 -26.53 8.88
N LYS A 198 -7.91 -27.00 8.06
CA LYS A 198 -6.55 -27.32 8.53
C LYS A 198 -5.74 -26.04 8.79
N PRO A 199 -4.77 -26.10 9.72
CA PRO A 199 -3.90 -24.97 10.02
C PRO A 199 -3.24 -24.42 8.76
N LEU A 200 -3.22 -23.10 8.63
CA LEU A 200 -2.65 -22.41 7.49
C LEU A 200 -1.29 -21.83 7.85
N ASP A 201 -0.22 -22.37 7.26
CA ASP A 201 1.07 -21.69 7.26
C ASP A 201 0.94 -20.40 6.42
N ARG A 202 1.46 -19.28 6.90
CA ARG A 202 1.35 -17.95 6.27
C ARG A 202 2.68 -17.31 5.93
N TRP A 203 3.82 -17.89 6.32
CA TRP A 203 5.12 -17.21 6.26
C TRP A 203 5.65 -17.02 4.84
N TYR A 204 5.49 -18.00 3.95
CA TYR A 204 6.13 -17.99 2.62
C TYR A 204 5.29 -18.56 1.47
N ASN A 205 3.97 -18.61 1.62
CA ASN A 205 3.06 -19.20 0.64
C ASN A 205 2.08 -18.19 0.01
N GLY A 206 2.35 -16.89 0.18
CA GLY A 206 1.45 -15.85 -0.27
C GLY A 206 1.65 -15.52 -1.76
N VAL A 207 0.55 -15.40 -2.49
CA VAL A 207 0.49 -15.10 -3.92
C VAL A 207 -0.52 -14.00 -4.19
N TRP A 208 -0.20 -13.10 -5.11
CA TRP A 208 -1.16 -12.10 -5.58
C TRP A 208 -2.21 -12.76 -6.49
N ARG A 209 -3.48 -12.47 -6.21
CA ARG A 209 -4.64 -12.91 -7.00
C ARG A 209 -5.54 -11.72 -7.29
N CYS A 210 -6.35 -11.83 -8.33
CA CYS A 210 -7.12 -10.72 -8.89
C CYS A 210 -8.55 -11.16 -9.14
N HIS A 211 -9.52 -10.46 -8.55
CA HIS A 211 -10.94 -10.77 -8.73
C HIS A 211 -11.45 -10.38 -10.13
N PHE A 212 -11.00 -9.24 -10.66
CA PHE A 212 -11.53 -8.67 -11.90
C PHE A 212 -10.43 -8.27 -12.90
N PRO A 213 -9.61 -9.20 -13.39
CA PRO A 213 -8.46 -8.91 -14.26
C PRO A 213 -8.85 -8.24 -15.59
N ASN A 214 -10.10 -8.41 -16.01
CA ASN A 214 -10.61 -7.80 -17.24
C ASN A 214 -10.73 -6.27 -17.15
N ARG A 215 -10.84 -5.69 -15.95
CA ARG A 215 -11.02 -4.24 -15.75
C ARG A 215 -9.77 -3.43 -16.10
N THR A 216 -8.60 -4.08 -16.16
CA THR A 216 -7.31 -3.43 -16.46
C THR A 216 -6.68 -3.89 -17.77
N LYS A 217 -7.47 -4.55 -18.63
CA LYS A 217 -7.05 -4.92 -19.99
C LYS A 217 -6.66 -3.67 -20.79
N ASN A 218 -5.68 -3.83 -21.68
CA ASN A 218 -5.17 -2.78 -22.56
C ASN A 218 -4.68 -1.51 -21.83
N ASN A 219 -4.15 -1.68 -20.60
CA ASN A 219 -3.69 -0.58 -19.74
C ASN A 219 -4.78 0.47 -19.41
N ALA A 220 -6.06 0.09 -19.50
CA ALA A 220 -7.16 0.91 -19.03
C ALA A 220 -7.45 0.67 -17.53
N GLY A 221 -8.30 1.50 -16.93
CA GLY A 221 -8.82 1.27 -15.57
C GLY A 221 -7.82 1.53 -14.44
N ILE A 222 -8.14 1.01 -13.26
CA ILE A 222 -7.37 1.18 -12.02
C ILE A 222 -6.87 -0.18 -11.57
N ARG A 223 -5.56 -0.28 -11.31
CA ARG A 223 -5.00 -1.42 -10.57
C ARG A 223 -5.11 -1.17 -9.08
N GLY A 224 -5.88 -1.99 -8.37
CA GLY A 224 -6.09 -1.84 -6.94
C GLY A 224 -5.52 -3.03 -6.19
N TYR A 225 -4.80 -2.77 -5.09
CA TYR A 225 -4.20 -3.80 -4.25
C TYR A 225 -4.73 -3.66 -2.84
N TYR A 226 -5.09 -4.78 -2.24
CA TYR A 226 -5.54 -4.88 -0.86
C TYR A 226 -4.68 -5.89 -0.10
N ILE A 227 -4.29 -5.50 1.11
CA ILE A 227 -3.64 -6.37 2.07
C ILE A 227 -4.39 -6.25 3.39
N SER A 228 -4.80 -7.38 3.95
CA SER A 228 -5.40 -7.44 5.28
C SER A 228 -4.31 -7.41 6.33
N GLN A 229 -4.62 -6.91 7.52
CA GLN A 229 -3.76 -7.08 8.69
C GLN A 229 -3.51 -8.56 9.01
N MET A 230 -4.43 -9.46 8.64
CA MET A 230 -4.25 -10.92 8.77
C MET A 230 -3.16 -11.50 7.85
N ASN A 231 -2.73 -10.75 6.84
CA ASN A 231 -1.58 -11.13 6.01
C ASN A 231 -0.25 -10.82 6.70
N ALA A 232 -0.24 -10.03 7.79
CA ALA A 232 0.96 -9.82 8.58
C ALA A 232 1.25 -11.09 9.40
N VAL A 233 2.45 -11.63 9.25
CA VAL A 233 2.88 -12.87 9.91
C VAL A 233 3.52 -12.60 11.27
N ASP A 234 4.12 -11.42 11.46
CA ASP A 234 4.86 -11.04 12.67
C ASP A 234 3.98 -10.47 13.80
N THR A 235 2.70 -10.17 13.53
CA THR A 235 1.82 -9.48 14.50
C THR A 235 1.01 -10.42 15.39
N CYS A 236 1.30 -11.73 15.38
CA CYS A 236 0.67 -12.67 16.29
C CYS A 236 1.69 -13.67 16.81
N PRO A 237 2.03 -13.66 18.11
CA PRO A 237 2.64 -14.81 18.77
C PRO A 237 1.56 -15.90 18.90
N LEU A 238 1.11 -16.46 17.77
CA LEU A 238 0.29 -17.67 17.74
C LEU A 238 1.19 -18.84 17.38
N MET A 239 2.21 -19.05 18.21
CA MET A 239 2.91 -20.33 18.37
C MET A 239 2.55 -20.91 19.74
#